data_AF-A0AAV4YSJ1-F1
#
_entry.id   AF-A0AAV4YSJ1-F1
#
_cell.length_a   1.000
_cell.length_b   1.000
_cell.length_c   1.000
_cell.angle_alpha   90.00
_cell.angle_beta   90.00
_cell.angle_gamma   90.00
#
_symmetry.space_group_name_H-M   'P 1'
#
loop_
_entity.id
_entity.type
_entity.pdbx_description
1 polymer ?
#
loop_
_entity_poly.entity_id
_entity_poly.type
_entity_poly.pdbx_seq_one_letter_code
_entity_poly.pdbx_strand_id
1 'polypeptide(L)'
;MTFDNRLAAAHRELAEKGVQTLNYNPPIIWLLRKAGFTIRPPHYERFLINVLALGLPIGAIWGVLMWCLGWQDEVSPGFALRQSLLFGIGLGLLMGTWFWFRRKQLKLTPWDALPLSTSPTQKRWQPK
;
A
#
# COMPACT_ATOMS: atom_id res chain seq x y z
N MET A 1 -5.59 2.35 21.39
CA MET A 1 -7.02 2.29 20.99
C MET A 1 -7.44 3.32 19.93
N THR A 2 -6.57 4.24 19.46
CA THR A 2 -6.94 5.24 18.44
C THR A 2 -6.75 4.76 16.99
N PHE A 3 -5.71 3.97 16.72
CA PHE A 3 -5.39 3.50 15.37
C PHE A 3 -6.44 2.54 14.81
N ASP A 4 -6.84 1.51 15.56
CA ASP A 4 -7.79 0.49 15.08
C ASP A 4 -9.17 1.06 14.76
N ASN A 5 -9.66 1.96 15.61
CA ASN A 5 -10.93 2.67 15.41
C ASN A 5 -10.90 3.52 14.13
N ARG A 6 -9.76 4.17 13.86
CA ARG A 6 -9.56 4.97 12.65
C ARG A 6 -9.38 4.10 11.41
N LEU A 7 -8.70 2.97 11.55
CA LEU A 7 -8.54 1.97 10.50
C LEU A 7 -9.89 1.39 10.09
N ALA A 8 -10.76 1.09 11.05
CA ALA A 8 -12.12 0.63 10.79
C ALA A 8 -12.94 1.70 10.04
N ALA A 9 -12.84 2.98 10.45
CA ALA A 9 -13.49 4.09 9.75
C ALA A 9 -12.97 4.22 8.30
N ALA A 10 -11.66 4.10 8.08
CA ALA A 10 -11.05 4.14 6.76
C ALA A 10 -11.53 2.99 5.85
N HIS A 11 -11.55 1.76 6.36
CA HIS A 11 -12.06 0.60 5.61
C HIS A 11 -13.54 0.77 5.25
N ARG A 12 -14.34 1.29 6.19
CA ARG A 12 -15.75 1.57 5.95
C ARG A 12 -15.94 2.62 4.86
N GLU A 13 -15.25 3.75 4.93
CA GLU A 13 -15.32 4.81 3.90
C GLU A 13 -14.92 4.24 2.53
N LEU A 14 -13.83 3.47 2.45
CA LEU A 14 -13.38 2.84 1.20
C LEU A 14 -14.41 1.85 0.62
N ALA A 15 -15.03 1.02 1.48
CA ALA A 15 -16.06 0.09 1.05
C ALA A 15 -17.34 0.81 0.59
N GLU A 16 -17.76 1.86 1.30
CA GLU A 16 -18.89 2.72 0.90
C GLU A 16 -18.62 3.42 -0.45
N LYS A 17 -17.36 3.72 -0.76
CA LYS A 17 -16.92 4.26 -2.06
C LYS A 17 -16.70 3.19 -3.14
N GLY A 18 -17.04 1.93 -2.86
CA GLY A 18 -16.96 0.83 -3.83
C GLY A 18 -15.54 0.30 -4.09
N VAL A 19 -14.57 0.62 -3.24
CA VAL A 19 -13.21 0.06 -3.36
C VAL A 19 -13.25 -1.38 -2.86
N GLN A 20 -12.73 -2.31 -3.66
CA GLN A 20 -12.63 -3.72 -3.27
C GLN A 20 -11.66 -3.91 -2.09
N THR A 21 -11.99 -4.84 -1.18
CA THR A 21 -11.20 -5.15 0.01
C THR A 21 -9.75 -5.52 -0.29
N LEU A 22 -9.51 -6.26 -1.38
CA LEU A 22 -8.16 -6.62 -1.82
C LEU A 22 -7.30 -5.40 -2.17
N ASN A 23 -7.91 -4.29 -2.60
CA ASN A 23 -7.18 -3.08 -3.01
C ASN A 23 -6.82 -2.18 -1.83
N TYR A 24 -7.51 -2.29 -0.69
CA TYR A 24 -7.22 -1.46 0.49
C TYR A 24 -6.73 -2.22 1.72
N ASN A 25 -6.95 -3.53 1.78
CA ASN A 25 -6.48 -4.42 2.82
C ASN A 25 -5.98 -5.74 2.22
N PRO A 26 -4.91 -5.71 1.39
CA PRO A 26 -4.35 -6.91 0.81
C PRO A 26 -3.82 -7.86 1.91
N PRO A 27 -3.77 -9.19 1.66
CA PRO A 27 -3.40 -10.18 2.67
C PRO A 27 -2.09 -9.89 3.41
N ILE A 28 -1.06 -9.41 2.68
CA ILE A 28 0.23 -9.07 3.29
C ILE A 28 0.13 -7.94 4.32
N ILE A 29 -0.67 -6.91 4.04
CA ILE A 29 -0.88 -5.79 4.97
C ILE A 29 -1.70 -6.25 6.16
N TRP A 30 -2.69 -7.11 5.95
CA TRP A 30 -3.46 -7.71 7.04
C TRP A 30 -2.55 -8.54 7.99
N LEU A 31 -1.65 -9.36 7.44
CA LEU A 31 -0.68 -10.13 8.23
C LEU A 31 0.26 -9.21 9.03
N LEU A 32 0.80 -8.16 8.40
CA LEU A 32 1.66 -7.20 9.09
C LEU A 32 0.92 -6.51 10.24
N ARG A 33 -0.35 -6.12 10.06
CA ARG A 33 -1.15 -5.57 11.16
C ARG A 33 -1.38 -6.57 12.28
N LYS A 34 -1.62 -7.85 11.93
CA LYS A 34 -1.76 -8.92 12.92
C LYS A 34 -0.46 -9.16 13.70
N ALA A 35 0.69 -8.88 13.09
CA ALA A 35 2.00 -8.90 13.74
C ALA A 35 2.28 -7.65 14.60
N GLY A 36 1.34 -6.70 14.71
CA GLY A 36 1.45 -5.51 15.58
C GLY A 36 1.86 -4.23 14.86
N PHE A 37 2.06 -4.24 13.54
CA PHE A 37 2.43 -3.03 12.81
C PHE A 37 1.22 -2.12 12.53
N THR A 38 1.36 -0.82 12.83
CA THR A 38 0.32 0.19 12.56
C THR A 38 0.39 0.72 11.12
N ILE A 39 0.00 -0.10 10.15
CA ILE A 39 0.08 0.23 8.72
C ILE A 39 -1.25 0.78 8.20
N ARG A 40 -1.26 2.01 7.70
CA ARG A 40 -2.48 2.63 7.13
C ARG A 40 -2.80 1.97 5.77
N PRO A 41 -4.07 2.00 5.31
CA PRO A 41 -4.38 1.58 3.94
C PRO A 41 -3.63 2.44 2.92
N PRO A 42 -3.19 1.91 1.76
CA PRO A 42 -2.42 2.69 0.77
C PRO A 42 -3.09 4.00 0.34
N HIS A 43 -4.42 4.02 0.29
CA HIS A 43 -5.22 5.21 -0.05
C HIS A 43 -5.13 6.36 0.97
N TYR A 44 -4.80 6.06 2.23
CA TYR A 44 -4.62 7.04 3.31
C TYR A 44 -3.16 7.26 3.69
N GLU A 45 -2.23 6.50 3.09
CA GLU A 45 -0.82 6.69 3.35
C GLU A 45 -0.26 7.96 2.69
N ARG A 46 0.90 8.38 3.18
CA ARG A 46 1.69 9.44 2.56
C ARG A 46 2.22 8.95 1.22
N PHE A 47 2.27 9.84 0.24
CA PHE A 47 2.77 9.55 -1.11
C PHE A 47 4.13 8.84 -1.08
N LEU A 48 5.10 9.40 -0.34
CA LEU A 48 6.44 8.82 -0.25
C LEU A 48 6.46 7.42 0.40
N ILE A 49 5.57 7.17 1.38
CA ILE A 49 5.46 5.85 1.99
C ILE A 49 4.96 4.83 0.97
N ASN A 50 3.94 5.16 0.17
CA ASN A 50 3.49 4.29 -0.92
C ASN A 50 4.58 4.03 -1.96
N VAL A 51 5.33 5.07 -2.35
CA VAL A 51 6.43 4.95 -3.32
C VAL A 51 7.47 3.96 -2.82
N LEU A 52 7.91 4.08 -1.56
CA LEU A 52 8.95 3.22 -1.00
C LEU A 52 8.42 1.81 -0.71
N ALA A 53 7.24 1.70 -0.08
CA ALA A 53 6.66 0.43 0.34
C ALA A 53 6.27 -0.47 -0.84
N LEU A 54 6.00 0.10 -2.01
CA LEU A 54 5.69 -0.66 -3.23
C LEU A 54 6.91 -0.76 -4.15
N GLY A 55 7.67 0.32 -4.31
CA GLY A 55 8.80 0.38 -5.23
C GLY A 55 9.99 -0.49 -4.81
N LEU A 56 10.40 -0.44 -3.53
CA LEU A 56 11.56 -1.20 -3.05
C LEU A 56 11.38 -2.72 -3.17
N PRO A 57 10.30 -3.34 -2.65
CA PRO A 57 10.14 -4.79 -2.76
C PRO A 57 9.95 -5.23 -4.22
N ILE A 58 9.20 -4.48 -5.03
CA ILE A 58 9.02 -4.84 -6.45
C ILE A 58 10.34 -4.74 -7.22
N GLY A 59 11.10 -3.67 -7.01
CA GLY A 59 12.43 -3.51 -7.62
C GLY A 59 13.38 -4.64 -7.24
N ALA A 60 13.40 -5.03 -5.96
CA ALA A 60 14.20 -6.15 -5.47
C ALA A 60 13.76 -7.50 -6.09
N ILE A 61 12.46 -7.80 -6.06
CA ILE A 61 11.91 -9.03 -6.67
C ILE A 61 12.24 -9.08 -8.16
N TRP A 62 12.03 -7.97 -8.87
CA TRP A 62 12.35 -7.86 -10.29
C TRP A 62 13.84 -8.07 -10.56
N GLY A 63 14.71 -7.45 -9.76
CA GLY A 63 16.16 -7.62 -9.90
C GLY A 63 16.62 -9.05 -9.69
N VAL A 64 16.14 -9.71 -8.63
CA VAL A 64 16.45 -11.13 -8.37
C VAL A 64 15.90 -12.02 -9.48
N LEU A 65 14.68 -11.77 -9.94
CA LEU A 65 14.09 -12.51 -11.05
C LEU A 65 14.95 -12.38 -12.31
N MET A 66 15.30 -11.17 -12.71
CA MET A 66 16.12 -10.93 -13.90
C MET A 66 17.53 -11.51 -13.76
N TRP A 67 18.10 -11.46 -12.55
CA TRP A 67 19.37 -12.13 -12.23
C TRP A 67 19.30 -13.63 -12.53
N CYS A 68 18.26 -14.31 -12.04
CA CYS A 68 18.04 -15.73 -12.28
C CYS A 68 17.68 -16.06 -13.74
N LEU A 69 17.13 -15.11 -14.50
CA LEU A 69 16.74 -15.28 -15.91
C LEU A 69 17.88 -15.02 -16.91
N GLY A 70 19.09 -14.70 -16.45
CA GLY A 70 20.27 -14.62 -17.32
C GLY A 70 21.13 -13.37 -17.14
N TRP A 71 20.68 -12.36 -16.40
CA TRP A 71 21.51 -11.16 -16.16
C TRP A 71 22.84 -11.48 -15.47
N GLN A 72 22.92 -12.59 -14.73
CA GLN A 72 24.17 -13.03 -14.13
C GLN A 72 25.29 -13.32 -15.15
N ASP A 73 24.93 -13.68 -16.38
CA ASP A 73 25.87 -14.01 -17.46
C ASP A 73 26.00 -12.86 -18.48
N GLU A 74 25.00 -11.98 -18.57
CA GLU A 74 24.92 -10.93 -19.59
C GLU A 74 25.42 -9.56 -19.11
N VAL A 75 25.24 -9.23 -17.83
CA VAL A 75 25.48 -7.88 -17.32
C VAL A 75 26.24 -7.86 -16.01
N SER A 76 26.99 -6.77 -15.78
CA SER A 76 27.65 -6.58 -14.49
C SER A 76 26.63 -6.47 -13.34
N PRO A 77 26.96 -6.95 -12.12
CA PRO A 77 26.10 -6.78 -10.94
C PRO A 77 25.72 -5.33 -10.68
N GLY A 78 26.64 -4.39 -10.92
CA GLY A 78 26.37 -2.96 -10.76
C GLY A 78 25.36 -2.43 -11.77
N PHE A 79 25.35 -2.94 -13.01
CA PHE A 79 24.32 -2.58 -13.99
C PHE A 79 22.96 -3.14 -13.58
N ALA A 80 22.90 -4.43 -13.22
CA ALA A 80 21.68 -5.09 -12.75
C ALA A 80 21.07 -4.30 -11.57
N LEU A 81 21.88 -4.00 -10.54
CA LEU A 81 21.43 -3.24 -9.36
C LEU A 81 20.85 -1.87 -9.74
N ARG A 82 21.52 -1.12 -10.62
CA ARG A 82 21.02 0.20 -11.08
C ARG A 82 19.70 0.06 -11.82
N GLN A 83 19.57 -0.91 -12.72
CA GLN A 83 18.33 -1.13 -13.47
C GLN A 83 17.17 -1.55 -12.56
N SER A 84 17.41 -2.44 -11.61
CA SER A 84 16.41 -2.84 -10.61
C SER A 84 15.96 -1.68 -9.74
N LEU A 85 16.88 -0.80 -9.34
CA LEU A 85 16.56 0.40 -8.56
C LEU A 85 15.74 1.39 -9.38
N LEU A 86 16.12 1.67 -10.63
CA LEU A 86 15.38 2.56 -11.53
C LEU A 86 13.96 2.02 -11.79
N PHE A 87 13.83 0.72 -12.02
CA PHE A 87 12.54 0.06 -12.20
C PHE A 87 11.67 0.18 -10.94
N GLY A 88 12.23 -0.10 -9.76
CA GLY A 88 11.54 0.05 -8.49
C GLY A 88 11.10 1.48 -8.20
N ILE A 89 11.95 2.48 -8.49
CA ILE A 89 11.60 3.90 -8.37
C ILE A 89 10.46 4.26 -9.33
N GLY A 90 10.55 3.86 -10.60
CA GLY A 90 9.53 4.12 -11.61
C GLY A 90 8.16 3.54 -11.23
N LEU A 91 8.12 2.26 -10.84
CA LEU A 91 6.89 1.62 -10.37
C LEU A 91 6.37 2.19 -9.06
N GLY A 92 7.26 2.52 -8.12
CA GLY A 92 6.90 3.18 -6.88
C GLY A 92 6.23 4.53 -7.13
N LEU A 93 6.80 5.37 -8.00
CA LEU A 93 6.24 6.65 -8.40
C LEU A 93 4.90 6.50 -9.11
N LEU A 94 4.78 5.51 -10.02
CA LEU A 94 3.53 5.19 -10.70
C LEU A 94 2.43 4.84 -9.67
N MET A 95 2.72 3.94 -8.74
CA MET A 95 1.77 3.52 -7.71
C MET A 95 1.43 4.64 -6.73
N GLY A 96 2.42 5.41 -6.28
CA GLY A 96 2.20 6.58 -5.43
C GLY A 96 1.27 7.59 -6.09
N THR A 97 1.48 7.86 -7.39
CA THR A 97 0.66 8.77 -8.19
C THR A 97 -0.75 8.22 -8.38
N TRP A 98 -0.87 6.92 -8.69
CA TRP A 98 -2.15 6.24 -8.80
C TRP A 98 -2.97 6.35 -7.52
N PHE A 99 -2.40 6.03 -6.36
CA PHE A 99 -3.11 6.14 -5.08
C PHE A 99 -3.45 7.58 -4.71
N TRP A 100 -2.56 8.54 -5.01
CA TRP A 100 -2.84 9.95 -4.80
C TRP A 100 -4.03 10.41 -5.65
N PHE A 101 -4.06 10.04 -6.93
CA PHE A 101 -5.14 10.37 -7.83
C PHE A 101 -6.46 9.69 -7.40
N ARG A 102 -6.42 8.39 -7.08
CA ARG A 102 -7.57 7.64 -6.55
C ARG A 102 -8.13 8.27 -5.28
N ARG A 103 -7.28 8.70 -4.34
CA ARG A 103 -7.70 9.41 -3.12
C ARG A 103 -8.48 10.68 -3.45
N LYS A 104 -8.04 11.44 -4.45
CA LYS A 104 -8.73 12.67 -4.92
C LYS A 104 -10.05 12.35 -5.63
N GLN A 105 -10.06 11.34 -6.50
CA GLN A 105 -11.28 10.89 -7.20
C GLN A 105 -12.37 10.42 -6.24
N LEU A 106 -12.00 9.64 -5.22
CA LEU A 106 -12.93 9.11 -4.22
C LEU A 106 -13.34 10.15 -3.17
N LYS A 107 -12.71 11.34 -3.19
CA LYS A 107 -12.89 12.43 -2.20
C LYS A 107 -12.76 11.92 -0.76
N LEU A 108 -11.71 11.13 -0.50
CA LEU A 108 -11.51 10.51 0.81
C LEU A 108 -11.22 11.56 1.87
N THR A 109 -11.80 11.34 3.05
CA THR A 109 -11.52 12.12 4.25
C THR A 109 -10.03 12.01 4.59
N PRO A 110 -9.34 13.10 4.98
CA PRO A 110 -7.96 13.00 5.48
C PRO A 110 -7.88 12.04 6.67
N TRP A 111 -6.80 11.24 6.74
CA TRP A 111 -6.62 10.26 7.82
C TRP A 111 -6.82 10.87 9.22
N ASP A 112 -6.27 12.06 9.46
CA ASP A 112 -6.35 12.70 10.77
C ASP A 112 -7.72 13.28 11.10
N ALA A 113 -8.58 13.46 10.09
CA ALA A 113 -9.96 13.92 10.24
C ALA A 113 -10.98 12.76 10.29
N LEU A 114 -10.54 11.51 10.12
CA LEU A 114 -11.43 10.36 10.24
C LEU A 114 -11.97 10.25 11.67
N PRO A 115 -13.28 10.00 11.83
CA PRO A 115 -13.86 9.79 13.15
C PRO A 115 -13.21 8.56 13.79
N LEU A 116 -12.88 8.65 15.07
CA LEU A 116 -12.61 7.47 15.87
C LEU A 116 -13.93 6.69 15.91
N SER A 117 -14.04 5.59 15.15
CA SER A 117 -15.24 4.76 15.22
C SER A 117 -15.37 4.27 16.67
N THR A 118 -16.41 4.69 17.37
CA THR A 118 -16.69 4.19 18.71
C THR A 118 -17.17 2.74 18.60
N SER A 119 -16.84 1.90 19.60
CA SER A 119 -17.09 0.45 19.58
C SER A 119 -18.51 -0.02 19.19
N PRO A 120 -19.61 0.73 19.44
CA PRO A 120 -20.96 0.32 18.99
C PRO A 120 -21.10 0.27 17.46
N THR A 121 -20.46 1.19 16.74
CA THR A 121 -20.55 1.31 15.28
C THR A 121 -19.76 0.21 14.57
N GLN A 122 -18.73 -0.31 15.22
CA GLN A 122 -17.85 -1.37 14.69
C GLN A 122 -18.52 -2.76 14.72
N LYS A 123 -19.31 -3.08 15.75
CA LYS A 123 -20.04 -4.38 15.84
C LYS A 123 -21.05 -4.59 14.72
N ARG A 124 -21.56 -3.51 14.11
CA ARG A 124 -22.59 -3.55 13.08
C ARG A 124 -22.02 -3.71 11.66
N TRP A 125 -20.74 -3.41 11.46
CA TRP A 125 -20.13 -3.41 10.13
C TRP A 125 -19.32 -4.69 9.92
N GLN A 126 -19.86 -5.58 9.10
CA GLN A 126 -19.15 -6.72 8.52
C GLN A 126 -19.09 -6.45 7.01
N PRO A 127 -17.89 -6.31 6.41
CA PRO A 127 -17.80 -6.21 4.96
C PRO A 127 -18.35 -7.51 4.36
N LYS A 128 -19.35 -7.39 3.48
CA LYS A 128 -19.88 -8.51 2.69
C LYS A 128 -18.83 -9.02 1.71
#